data_AF-A0A9X3YLY6-F1
#
_entry.id   AF-A0A9X3YLY6-F1
#
_cell.length_a   1.000
_cell.length_b   1.000
_cell.length_c   1.000
_cell.angle_alpha   90.00
_cell.angle_beta   90.00
_cell.angle_gamma   90.00
#
_symmetry.space_group_name_H-M   'P 1'
#
loop_
_entity.id
_entity.type
_entity.pdbx_description
1 polymer ?
#
loop_
_entity_poly.entity_id
_entity_poly.type
_entity_poly.pdbx_seq_one_letter_code
_entity_poly.pdbx_strand_id
1 'polypeptide(L)'
;MNLRPDLAATLAVPLRTATEKPSRPYTAVGLERARSHVILPFPHSFAEDATEHAVPDVARARARLAARPSGLADALARRRVALAPLASGADAPLLDRCDAAVELAYARLALRHGSWGDDFHAYHNEQHILEIFDSRIARLMDEIGRDALGLADWLLLGLFAACHDLRQREPAEYSAGVGSNERASIEEAFRILDRVGFSRERDARFYVGLELTIAGSTFDARPPAKDWEYNSVDLVQSGGALASKLDAKLDKHVPGWRDDPAIAHALDLALIAADLDTANVAEPFARFVETGTRLCLEREMRCHRSPDDAASALPVLGFLTDGQERFFFDLHRFNSDVGRHAFSAAKQSNAAPLKALTMALRARVAMSGRPRSGSEVIATLRRLTDEILTREA
;
A
#
# COMPACT_ATOMS: atom_id res chain seq x y z
N MET A 1 39.32 -21.93 45.31
CA MET A 1 39.21 -22.65 44.02
C MET A 1 37.78 -22.38 43.52
N ASN A 2 37.41 -21.14 43.18
CA ASN A 2 37.60 -20.44 41.89
C ASN A 2 37.25 -21.28 40.66
N LEU A 3 36.08 -21.01 40.06
CA LEU A 3 35.66 -21.07 38.63
C LEU A 3 34.15 -20.72 38.59
N ARG A 4 33.77 -19.44 38.56
CA ARG A 4 33.30 -18.65 37.39
C ARG A 4 32.13 -19.24 36.57
N PRO A 5 30.97 -18.56 36.53
CA PRO A 5 30.00 -18.63 35.43
C PRO A 5 30.23 -17.44 34.47
N ASP A 6 30.33 -17.69 33.16
CA ASP A 6 30.21 -16.63 32.15
C ASP A 6 29.99 -17.23 30.76
N LEU A 7 28.91 -16.80 30.07
CA LEU A 7 28.85 -16.37 28.67
C LEU A 7 27.39 -16.34 28.18
N ALA A 8 26.66 -15.30 28.60
CA ALA A 8 25.56 -14.74 27.84
C ALA A 8 26.00 -13.35 27.38
N ALA A 9 26.68 -13.29 26.23
CA ALA A 9 27.05 -12.04 25.59
C ALA A 9 26.01 -11.71 24.51
N THR A 10 25.07 -10.84 24.85
CA THR A 10 24.16 -10.17 23.93
C THR A 10 24.97 -9.27 23.01
N LEU A 11 25.02 -9.58 21.72
CA LEU A 11 25.61 -8.71 20.71
C LEU A 11 24.67 -7.52 20.47
N ALA A 12 24.92 -6.41 21.18
CA ALA A 12 24.37 -5.11 20.85
C ALA A 12 25.07 -4.57 19.61
N VAL A 13 24.33 -4.41 18.51
CA VAL A 13 24.78 -3.67 17.33
C VAL A 13 24.56 -2.17 17.60
N PRO A 14 25.58 -1.31 17.50
CA PRO A 14 25.38 0.12 17.74
C PRO A 14 24.67 0.77 16.54
N LEU A 15 23.49 1.33 16.79
CA LEU A 15 22.84 2.29 15.88
C LEU A 15 23.74 3.54 15.78
N ARG A 16 24.14 3.90 14.56
CA ARG A 16 24.91 5.13 14.29
C ARG A 16 24.04 6.33 14.60
N THR A 17 24.50 7.18 15.50
CA THR A 17 23.96 8.52 15.72
C THR A 17 24.29 9.41 14.52
N ALA A 18 23.28 9.82 13.77
CA ALA A 18 23.42 10.79 12.69
C ALA A 18 23.52 12.19 13.29
N THR A 19 24.72 12.77 13.29
CA THR A 19 24.91 14.20 13.52
C THR A 19 24.62 14.95 12.21
N GLU A 20 23.61 15.82 12.21
CA GLU A 20 23.26 16.69 11.10
C GLU A 20 24.47 17.55 10.65
N LYS A 21 24.74 17.56 9.34
CA LYS A 21 25.59 18.56 8.70
C LYS A 21 24.72 19.49 7.84
N PRO A 22 25.01 20.80 7.81
CA PRO A 22 24.22 21.75 7.04
C PRO A 22 24.31 21.48 5.54
N SER A 23 23.16 21.48 4.89
CA SER A 23 22.95 21.30 3.45
C SER A 23 23.72 22.35 2.64
N ARG A 24 24.54 21.91 1.68
CA ARG A 24 25.16 22.78 0.67
C ARG A 24 24.10 23.21 -0.38
N PRO A 25 24.22 24.42 -0.96
CA PRO A 25 23.29 24.87 -2.00
C PRO A 25 23.44 24.06 -3.30
N TYR A 26 22.30 23.77 -3.93
CA TYR A 26 22.15 22.95 -5.14
C TYR A 26 22.88 23.53 -6.35
N THR A 27 23.54 22.68 -7.15
CA THR A 27 24.14 23.04 -8.44
C THR A 27 23.08 23.17 -9.55
N ALA A 28 23.31 24.06 -10.52
CA ALA A 28 22.37 24.45 -11.57
C ALA A 28 21.78 23.30 -12.43
N VAL A 29 22.46 22.15 -12.54
CA VAL A 29 21.98 20.99 -13.31
C VAL A 29 20.86 20.21 -12.56
N GLY A 30 20.85 20.25 -11.23
CA GLY A 30 19.75 19.69 -10.42
C GLY A 30 18.47 20.54 -10.48
N LEU A 31 18.63 21.86 -10.71
CA LEU A 31 17.53 22.82 -10.78
C LEU A 31 16.72 22.73 -12.09
N GLU A 32 17.32 22.32 -13.22
CA GLU A 32 16.57 22.14 -14.48
C GLU A 32 15.74 20.85 -14.51
N ARG A 33 16.20 19.75 -13.89
CA ARG A 33 15.39 18.55 -13.71
C ARG A 33 14.31 18.71 -12.62
N ALA A 34 14.59 19.51 -11.59
CA ALA A 34 13.58 19.87 -10.59
C ALA A 34 12.39 20.69 -11.14
N ARG A 35 12.45 21.18 -12.39
CA ARG A 35 11.34 21.89 -13.05
C ARG A 35 10.33 20.96 -13.74
N SER A 36 10.71 19.72 -14.05
CA SER A 36 9.75 18.65 -14.32
C SER A 36 9.68 17.79 -13.07
N HIS A 37 8.66 17.97 -12.24
CA HIS A 37 8.48 17.26 -10.97
C HIS A 37 8.15 15.77 -11.11
N VAL A 38 8.60 15.17 -12.21
CA VAL A 38 8.39 13.81 -12.64
C VAL A 38 9.77 13.22 -12.88
N ILE A 39 10.09 12.18 -12.12
CA ILE A 39 11.35 11.46 -12.16
C ILE A 39 11.31 10.39 -13.24
N LEU A 40 10.24 9.60 -13.28
CA LEU A 40 10.10 8.49 -14.21
C LEU A 40 9.47 8.97 -15.52
N PRO A 41 10.06 8.67 -16.68
CA PRO A 41 9.63 9.23 -17.96
C PRO A 41 8.44 8.46 -18.55
N PHE A 42 7.33 8.36 -17.82
CA PHE A 42 6.08 7.82 -18.36
C PHE A 42 5.17 8.94 -18.90
N PRO A 43 4.30 8.65 -19.88
CA PRO A 43 3.35 9.64 -20.39
C PRO A 43 2.41 10.13 -19.30
N HIS A 44 2.22 11.45 -19.22
CA HIS A 44 1.18 12.08 -18.42
C HIS A 44 -0.06 12.29 -19.27
N SER A 45 -1.00 11.37 -19.14
CA SER A 45 -2.18 11.30 -20.00
C SER A 45 -3.47 11.08 -19.23
N PHE A 46 -3.42 11.01 -17.91
CA PHE A 46 -4.60 10.74 -17.09
C PHE A 46 -5.24 12.05 -16.63
N ALA A 47 -6.18 12.51 -17.45
CA ALA A 47 -7.01 13.67 -17.16
C ALA A 47 -7.86 13.47 -15.89
N GLU A 48 -8.37 14.60 -15.38
CA GLU A 48 -9.39 14.60 -14.32
C GLU A 48 -10.61 13.80 -14.76
N ASP A 49 -11.13 12.98 -13.85
CA ASP A 49 -12.33 12.21 -14.08
C ASP A 49 -13.58 12.83 -13.42
N ALA A 50 -14.72 12.17 -13.58
CA ALA A 50 -15.98 12.62 -13.01
C ALA A 50 -15.93 12.76 -11.47
N THR A 51 -15.14 11.94 -10.78
CA THR A 51 -14.98 12.01 -9.32
C THR A 51 -14.17 13.25 -8.93
N GLU A 52 -13.08 13.54 -9.65
CA GLU A 52 -12.30 14.76 -9.41
C GLU A 52 -13.16 16.02 -9.60
N HIS A 53 -14.06 16.04 -10.60
CA HIS A 53 -15.00 17.13 -10.79
C HIS A 53 -16.10 17.18 -9.72
N ALA A 54 -16.56 16.03 -9.21
CA ALA A 54 -17.58 15.96 -8.16
C ALA A 54 -17.06 16.33 -6.75
N VAL A 55 -15.76 16.16 -6.53
CA VAL A 55 -15.03 16.54 -5.31
C VAL A 55 -13.78 17.35 -5.72
N PRO A 56 -13.96 18.61 -6.16
CA PRO A 56 -12.88 19.40 -6.75
C PRO A 56 -11.90 19.94 -5.70
N ASP A 57 -12.34 20.11 -4.46
CA ASP A 57 -11.59 20.74 -3.39
C ASP A 57 -11.88 20.16 -2.01
N VAL A 58 -11.10 20.62 -1.03
CA VAL A 58 -11.17 20.20 0.38
C VAL A 58 -12.49 20.61 1.03
N ALA A 59 -13.07 21.75 0.65
CA ALA A 59 -14.35 22.19 1.20
C ALA A 59 -15.46 21.21 0.84
N ARG A 60 -15.48 20.73 -0.42
CA ARG A 60 -16.42 19.71 -0.87
C ARG A 60 -16.16 18.35 -0.23
N ALA A 61 -14.89 17.97 -0.06
CA ALA A 61 -14.52 16.75 0.64
C ALA A 61 -15.02 16.76 2.09
N ARG A 62 -14.75 17.85 2.84
CA ARG A 62 -15.21 18.03 4.22
C ARG A 62 -16.73 18.04 4.35
N ALA A 63 -17.44 18.66 3.40
CA ALA A 63 -18.90 18.61 3.39
C ALA A 63 -19.44 17.18 3.27
N ARG A 64 -18.79 16.33 2.46
CA ARG A 64 -19.15 14.90 2.34
C ARG A 64 -18.79 14.11 3.60
N LEU A 65 -17.60 14.34 4.16
CA LEU A 65 -17.15 13.70 5.42
C LEU A 65 -18.07 14.05 6.60
N ALA A 66 -18.53 15.30 6.69
CA ALA A 66 -19.47 15.72 7.73
C ALA A 66 -20.84 15.03 7.61
N ALA A 67 -21.26 14.68 6.38
CA ALA A 67 -22.53 14.02 6.15
C ALA A 67 -22.48 12.50 6.40
N ARG A 68 -21.29 11.90 6.50
CA ARG A 68 -21.09 10.44 6.56
C ARG A 68 -19.95 10.08 7.52
N PRO A 69 -20.26 9.44 8.67
CA PRO A 69 -19.23 8.92 9.56
C PRO A 69 -18.26 8.00 8.80
N SER A 70 -16.96 8.25 8.93
CA SER A 70 -15.92 7.60 8.14
C SER A 70 -14.74 7.09 8.96
N GLY A 71 -14.67 7.38 10.27
CA GLY A 71 -13.50 7.09 11.10
C GLY A 71 -12.24 7.91 10.77
N LEU A 72 -12.23 8.61 9.63
CA LEU A 72 -11.07 9.38 9.16
C LEU A 72 -10.70 10.52 10.12
N ALA A 73 -11.69 11.25 10.64
CA ALA A 73 -11.43 12.36 11.57
C ALA A 73 -10.69 11.88 12.82
N ASP A 74 -11.08 10.72 13.36
CA ASP A 74 -10.41 10.11 14.52
C ASP A 74 -9.01 9.61 14.16
N ALA A 75 -8.83 9.04 12.96
CA ALA A 75 -7.52 8.62 12.46
C ALA A 75 -6.55 9.80 12.29
N LEU A 76 -7.02 10.92 11.72
CA LEU A 76 -6.24 12.16 11.59
C LEU A 76 -5.88 12.73 12.97
N ALA A 77 -6.83 12.74 13.92
CA ALA A 77 -6.58 13.20 15.29
C ALA A 77 -5.52 12.34 15.99
N ARG A 78 -5.62 11.00 15.90
CA ARG A 78 -4.59 10.09 16.42
C ARG A 78 -3.23 10.32 15.76
N ARG A 79 -3.20 10.50 14.44
CA ARG A 79 -1.97 10.77 13.69
C ARG A 79 -1.31 12.07 14.14
N ARG A 80 -2.07 13.15 14.34
CA ARG A 80 -1.54 14.41 14.88
C ARG A 80 -0.93 14.24 16.27
N VAL A 81 -1.60 13.52 17.16
CA VAL A 81 -1.06 13.24 18.50
C VAL A 81 0.24 12.45 18.42
N ALA A 82 0.31 11.44 17.54
CA ALA A 82 1.51 10.64 17.36
C ALA A 82 2.70 11.46 16.80
N LEU A 83 2.43 12.42 15.92
CA LEU A 83 3.45 13.26 15.29
C LEU A 83 3.81 14.54 16.06
N ALA A 84 3.00 14.95 17.04
CA ALA A 84 3.23 16.16 17.81
C ALA A 84 4.66 16.26 18.43
N PRO A 85 5.28 15.18 18.94
CA PRO A 85 6.65 15.27 19.46
C PRO A 85 7.72 15.59 18.40
N LEU A 86 7.46 15.29 17.13
CA LEU A 86 8.37 15.55 16.01
C LEU A 86 8.13 16.93 15.37
N ALA A 87 7.00 17.57 15.68
CA ALA A 87 6.58 18.80 15.04
C ALA A 87 6.97 20.02 15.87
N SER A 88 7.44 21.05 15.17
CA SER A 88 7.57 22.40 15.71
C SER A 88 6.33 23.24 15.37
N GLY A 89 6.19 24.40 16.02
CA GLY A 89 5.12 25.35 15.67
C GLY A 89 5.17 25.83 14.20
N ALA A 90 6.35 25.80 13.57
CA ALA A 90 6.52 26.14 12.16
C ALA A 90 5.94 25.08 11.20
N ASP A 91 5.70 23.86 11.69
CA ASP A 91 5.19 22.74 10.88
C ASP A 91 3.66 22.68 10.81
N ALA A 92 2.94 23.49 11.61
CA ALA A 92 1.48 23.52 11.62
C ALA A 92 0.86 23.70 10.21
N PRO A 93 1.34 24.65 9.37
CA PRO A 93 0.82 24.76 8.00
C PRO A 93 1.07 23.52 7.14
N LEU A 94 2.18 22.80 7.34
CA LEU A 94 2.46 21.57 6.59
C LEU A 94 1.53 20.44 7.02
N LEU A 95 1.34 20.27 8.32
CA LEU A 95 0.39 19.30 8.90
C LEU A 95 -1.03 19.55 8.38
N ASP A 96 -1.49 20.80 8.37
CA ASP A 96 -2.81 21.17 7.87
C ASP A 96 -2.99 20.84 6.38
N ARG A 97 -1.96 21.06 5.55
CA ARG A 97 -2.01 20.69 4.13
C ARG A 97 -2.01 19.17 3.94
N CYS A 98 -1.24 18.42 4.71
CA CYS A 98 -1.24 16.95 4.64
C CYS A 98 -2.61 16.37 5.02
N ASP A 99 -3.22 16.85 6.12
CA ASP A 99 -4.55 16.41 6.51
C ASP A 99 -5.59 16.74 5.44
N ALA A 100 -5.54 17.96 4.88
CA ALA A 100 -6.43 18.36 3.78
C ALA A 100 -6.27 17.49 2.53
N ALA A 101 -5.04 17.09 2.20
CA ALA A 101 -4.76 16.17 1.10
C ALA A 101 -5.36 14.78 1.36
N VAL A 102 -5.19 14.25 2.57
CA VAL A 102 -5.77 12.96 2.98
C VAL A 102 -7.31 13.01 2.96
N GLU A 103 -7.93 14.09 3.47
CA GLU A 103 -9.38 14.29 3.42
C GLU A 103 -9.90 14.30 1.97
N LEU A 104 -9.22 15.00 1.07
CA LEU A 104 -9.60 15.09 -0.34
C LEU A 104 -9.44 13.72 -1.03
N ALA A 105 -8.30 13.06 -0.86
CA ALA A 105 -8.02 11.75 -1.41
C ALA A 105 -9.03 10.70 -0.92
N TYR A 106 -9.30 10.66 0.38
CA TYR A 106 -10.29 9.78 0.98
C TYR A 106 -11.68 10.00 0.39
N ALA A 107 -12.14 11.26 0.32
CA ALA A 107 -13.47 11.56 -0.18
C ALA A 107 -13.64 11.17 -1.66
N ARG A 108 -12.57 11.31 -2.45
CA ARG A 108 -12.55 10.88 -3.85
C ARG A 108 -12.56 9.36 -3.97
N LEU A 109 -11.71 8.64 -3.25
CA LEU A 109 -11.71 7.18 -3.29
C LEU A 109 -13.05 6.60 -2.80
N ALA A 110 -13.60 7.14 -1.71
CA ALA A 110 -14.88 6.73 -1.18
C ALA A 110 -16.01 6.90 -2.21
N LEU A 111 -16.00 8.01 -2.96
CA LEU A 111 -16.99 8.25 -4.03
C LEU A 111 -16.75 7.38 -5.26
N ARG A 112 -15.48 7.15 -5.63
CA ARG A 112 -15.11 6.43 -6.84
C ARG A 112 -15.30 4.92 -6.68
N HIS A 113 -14.70 4.35 -5.65
CA HIS A 113 -14.57 2.91 -5.46
C HIS A 113 -15.09 2.42 -4.11
N GLY A 114 -15.67 3.34 -3.33
CA GLY A 114 -16.06 3.10 -1.96
C GLY A 114 -17.56 3.08 -1.72
N SER A 115 -17.92 3.16 -0.43
CA SER A 115 -19.31 3.09 0.01
C SER A 115 -20.18 4.29 -0.40
N TRP A 116 -19.59 5.31 -1.03
CA TRP A 116 -20.30 6.56 -1.37
C TRP A 116 -20.75 6.64 -2.82
N GLY A 117 -20.32 5.71 -3.67
CA GLY A 117 -20.68 5.63 -5.07
C GLY A 117 -21.15 4.23 -5.48
N ASP A 118 -21.32 4.07 -6.79
CA ASP A 118 -21.94 2.86 -7.37
C ASP A 118 -20.91 1.84 -7.89
N ASP A 119 -19.65 2.25 -8.04
CA ASP A 119 -18.56 1.43 -8.57
C ASP A 119 -17.70 0.81 -7.45
N PHE A 120 -18.37 0.11 -6.53
CA PHE A 120 -17.72 -0.40 -5.33
C PHE A 120 -16.64 -1.46 -5.60
N HIS A 121 -15.46 -1.24 -5.05
CA HIS A 121 -14.36 -2.18 -5.01
C HIS A 121 -14.26 -2.79 -3.61
N ALA A 122 -14.26 -4.12 -3.52
CA ALA A 122 -14.24 -4.79 -2.22
C ALA A 122 -12.93 -4.58 -1.45
N TYR A 123 -11.79 -4.42 -2.14
CA TYR A 123 -10.48 -4.22 -1.53
C TYR A 123 -9.99 -2.77 -1.66
N HIS A 124 -9.85 -2.26 -2.88
CA HIS A 124 -9.28 -0.93 -3.13
C HIS A 124 -10.34 0.18 -2.96
N ASN A 125 -10.67 0.48 -1.71
CA ASN A 125 -11.65 1.50 -1.33
C ASN A 125 -11.17 2.36 -0.15
N GLU A 126 -12.01 3.25 0.37
CA GLU A 126 -11.68 4.18 1.46
C GLU A 126 -11.30 3.48 2.77
N GLN A 127 -11.75 2.25 3.00
CA GLN A 127 -11.33 1.47 4.16
C GLN A 127 -9.84 1.11 4.04
N HIS A 128 -9.35 0.72 2.85
CA HIS A 128 -7.94 0.38 2.62
C HIS A 128 -7.00 1.53 2.97
N ILE A 129 -7.41 2.79 2.71
CA ILE A 129 -6.70 3.97 3.19
C ILE A 129 -6.53 3.90 4.71
N LEU A 130 -7.60 3.63 5.48
CA LEU A 130 -7.51 3.57 6.95
C LEU A 130 -6.70 2.38 7.44
N GLU A 131 -6.72 1.25 6.74
CA GLU A 131 -5.90 0.09 7.12
C GLU A 131 -4.41 0.45 7.06
N ILE A 132 -3.98 1.17 6.03
CA ILE A 132 -2.59 1.61 5.93
C ILE A 132 -2.34 2.84 6.83
N PHE A 133 -3.09 3.92 6.61
CA PHE A 133 -2.89 5.23 7.22
C PHE A 133 -2.98 5.20 8.74
N ASP A 134 -3.94 4.47 9.30
CA ASP A 134 -4.15 4.40 10.74
C ASP A 134 -3.43 3.18 11.30
N SER A 135 -3.86 1.96 10.92
CA SER A 135 -3.40 0.74 11.59
C SER A 135 -1.93 0.39 11.31
N ARG A 136 -1.53 0.27 10.04
CA ARG A 136 -0.18 -0.23 9.69
C ARG A 136 0.92 0.78 9.95
N ILE A 137 0.70 2.07 9.67
CA ILE A 137 1.67 3.11 10.03
C ILE A 137 1.77 3.27 11.55
N ALA A 138 0.67 3.15 12.31
CA ALA A 138 0.77 3.19 13.78
C ALA A 138 1.62 2.02 14.31
N ARG A 139 1.36 0.79 13.84
CA ARG A 139 2.19 -0.37 14.17
C ARG A 139 3.65 -0.15 13.80
N LEU A 140 3.92 0.41 12.61
CA LEU A 140 5.29 0.71 12.20
C LEU A 140 5.97 1.65 13.19
N MET A 141 5.32 2.76 13.57
CA MET A 141 5.83 3.71 14.56
C MET A 141 6.08 3.08 15.93
N ASP A 142 5.22 2.16 16.37
CA ASP A 142 5.36 1.50 17.67
C ASP A 142 6.55 0.53 17.68
N GLU A 143 6.81 -0.17 16.57
CA GLU A 143 7.88 -1.15 16.45
C GLU A 143 9.26 -0.50 16.25
N ILE A 144 9.37 0.51 15.38
CA ILE A 144 10.67 1.15 15.08
C ILE A 144 10.95 2.39 15.93
N GLY A 145 9.93 2.92 16.62
CA GLY A 145 9.99 4.19 17.31
C GLY A 145 9.71 5.38 16.38
N ARG A 146 9.09 6.42 16.92
CA ARG A 146 8.67 7.61 16.15
C ARG A 146 9.84 8.40 15.59
N ASP A 147 10.96 8.43 16.30
CA ASP A 147 12.17 9.16 15.92
C ASP A 147 12.99 8.44 14.84
N ALA A 148 12.60 7.23 14.42
CA ALA A 148 13.30 6.48 13.37
C ALA A 148 13.18 7.13 11.99
N LEU A 149 12.12 7.91 11.76
CA LEU A 149 11.91 8.69 10.53
C LEU A 149 11.59 10.14 10.90
N GLY A 150 11.94 11.07 10.01
CA GLY A 150 11.61 12.48 10.20
C GLY A 150 10.11 12.75 10.04
N LEU A 151 9.63 13.88 10.59
CA LEU A 151 8.22 14.30 10.47
C LEU A 151 7.71 14.22 9.02
N ALA A 152 8.47 14.80 8.10
CA ALA A 152 8.05 14.87 6.71
C ALA A 152 8.09 13.52 5.97
N ASP A 153 8.80 12.51 6.50
CA ASP A 153 8.77 11.14 5.98
C ASP A 153 7.48 10.44 6.44
N TRP A 154 7.10 10.60 7.72
CA TRP A 154 5.83 10.11 8.22
C TRP A 154 4.63 10.73 7.52
N LEU A 155 4.69 12.04 7.24
CA LEU A 155 3.68 12.73 6.46
C LEU A 155 3.60 12.20 5.04
N LEU A 156 4.74 11.93 4.40
CA LEU A 156 4.78 11.34 3.07
C LEU A 156 4.17 9.93 3.05
N LEU A 157 4.47 9.08 4.03
CA LEU A 157 3.86 7.75 4.15
C LEU A 157 2.34 7.83 4.36
N GLY A 158 1.87 8.84 5.11
CA GLY A 158 0.45 9.12 5.26
C GLY A 158 -0.21 9.56 3.94
N LEU A 159 0.46 10.40 3.16
CA LEU A 159 -0.01 10.79 1.82
C LEU A 159 -0.02 9.60 0.86
N PHE A 160 1.02 8.75 0.89
CA PHE A 160 1.06 7.50 0.12
C PHE A 160 -0.15 6.62 0.43
N ALA A 161 -0.42 6.38 1.72
CA ALA A 161 -1.56 5.58 2.17
C ALA A 161 -2.89 6.06 1.60
N ALA A 162 -3.09 7.38 1.51
CA ALA A 162 -4.30 7.97 0.97
C ALA A 162 -4.36 8.03 -0.56
N CYS A 163 -3.21 8.08 -1.24
CA CYS A 163 -3.14 8.44 -2.66
C CYS A 163 -2.80 7.29 -3.61
N HIS A 164 -2.14 6.22 -3.15
CA HIS A 164 -1.56 5.21 -4.06
C HIS A 164 -2.59 4.46 -4.93
N ASP A 165 -3.80 4.28 -4.40
CA ASP A 165 -4.90 3.54 -5.06
C ASP A 165 -6.07 4.42 -5.48
N LEU A 166 -5.85 5.72 -5.70
CA LEU A 166 -6.91 6.61 -6.15
C LEU A 166 -7.58 6.10 -7.42
N ARG A 167 -6.82 5.54 -8.36
CA ARG A 167 -7.28 5.09 -9.68
C ARG A 167 -7.09 3.59 -9.82
N GLN A 168 -8.19 2.84 -9.94
CA GLN A 168 -8.17 1.37 -9.99
C GLN A 168 -8.96 0.77 -11.16
N ARG A 169 -9.22 1.55 -12.22
CA ARG A 169 -9.92 1.11 -13.43
C ARG A 169 -9.20 1.43 -14.73
N GLU A 170 -7.95 1.85 -14.67
CA GLU A 170 -7.22 2.20 -15.88
C GLU A 170 -6.91 0.94 -16.70
N PRO A 171 -6.88 1.04 -18.04
CA PRO A 171 -6.47 -0.07 -18.90
C PRO A 171 -5.09 -0.61 -18.51
N ALA A 172 -4.95 -1.93 -18.48
CA ALA A 172 -3.72 -2.61 -18.07
C ALA A 172 -2.59 -2.37 -19.07
N GLU A 173 -1.83 -1.29 -18.87
CA GLU A 173 -0.65 -0.92 -19.65
C GLU A 173 0.51 -0.60 -18.71
N TYR A 174 1.73 -0.91 -19.14
CA TYR A 174 2.94 -0.68 -18.37
C TYR A 174 3.87 0.27 -19.12
N SER A 175 4.31 1.32 -18.44
CA SER A 175 5.32 2.26 -18.95
C SER A 175 6.43 2.44 -17.92
N ALA A 176 7.68 2.29 -18.34
CA ALA A 176 8.84 2.17 -17.45
C ALA A 176 8.74 1.06 -16.37
N GLY A 177 7.77 0.15 -16.48
CA GLY A 177 7.47 -0.88 -15.48
C GLY A 177 6.42 -0.46 -14.45
N VAL A 178 5.91 0.77 -14.50
CA VAL A 178 4.81 1.27 -13.66
C VAL A 178 3.49 1.02 -14.38
N GLY A 179 2.50 0.50 -13.64
CA GLY A 179 1.15 0.22 -14.16
C GLY A 179 0.34 1.49 -14.39
N SER A 180 -0.70 1.42 -15.23
CA SER A 180 -1.58 2.56 -15.51
C SER A 180 -2.30 3.09 -14.27
N ASN A 181 -2.74 2.20 -13.37
CA ASN A 181 -3.42 2.60 -12.13
C ASN A 181 -2.51 3.45 -11.24
N GLU A 182 -1.26 3.04 -11.05
CA GLU A 182 -0.28 3.77 -10.25
C GLU A 182 0.10 5.09 -10.93
N ARG A 183 0.30 5.10 -12.26
CA ARG A 183 0.57 6.35 -13.00
C ARG A 183 -0.58 7.35 -12.88
N ALA A 184 -1.82 6.89 -13.04
CA ALA A 184 -3.00 7.74 -12.89
C ALA A 184 -3.17 8.25 -11.45
N SER A 185 -2.87 7.40 -10.46
CA SER A 185 -2.88 7.77 -9.04
C SER A 185 -1.80 8.79 -8.70
N ILE A 186 -0.60 8.70 -9.29
CA ILE A 186 0.47 9.72 -9.17
C ILE A 186 -0.01 11.06 -9.74
N GLU A 187 -0.57 11.06 -10.95
CA GLU A 187 -1.06 12.29 -11.57
C GLU A 187 -2.18 12.95 -10.75
N GLU A 188 -3.10 12.17 -10.21
CA GLU A 188 -4.15 12.68 -9.33
C GLU A 188 -3.58 13.19 -7.99
N ALA A 189 -2.65 12.45 -7.39
CA ALA A 189 -2.00 12.83 -6.13
C ALA A 189 -1.28 14.19 -6.27
N PHE A 190 -0.61 14.42 -7.40
CA PHE A 190 0.02 15.70 -7.69
C PHE A 190 -0.99 16.84 -7.77
N ARG A 191 -2.13 16.63 -8.43
CA ARG A 191 -3.19 17.64 -8.47
C ARG A 191 -3.79 17.88 -7.09
N ILE A 192 -3.91 16.84 -6.24
CA ILE A 192 -4.35 16.99 -4.85
C ILE A 192 -3.37 17.86 -4.06
N LEU A 193 -2.05 17.60 -4.17
CA LEU A 193 -1.03 18.44 -3.53
C LEU A 193 -1.11 19.90 -3.99
N ASP A 194 -1.25 20.13 -5.31
CA ASP A 194 -1.40 21.48 -5.87
C ASP A 194 -2.65 22.19 -5.28
N ARG A 195 -3.78 21.48 -5.19
CA ARG A 195 -5.07 22.01 -4.66
C ARG A 195 -5.02 22.37 -3.18
N VAL A 196 -4.24 21.65 -2.39
CA VAL A 196 -4.11 21.91 -0.95
C VAL A 196 -2.96 22.86 -0.61
N GLY A 197 -2.33 23.45 -1.63
CA GLY A 197 -1.37 24.55 -1.47
C GLY A 197 0.09 24.12 -1.28
N PHE A 198 0.44 22.88 -1.64
CA PHE A 198 1.85 22.54 -1.83
C PHE A 198 2.41 23.32 -3.02
N SER A 199 3.64 23.78 -2.90
CA SER A 199 4.40 24.34 -4.01
C SER A 199 5.34 23.27 -4.53
N ARG A 200 5.36 23.10 -5.85
CA ARG A 200 6.19 22.08 -6.48
C ARG A 200 7.68 22.33 -6.29
N GLU A 201 8.10 23.58 -6.12
CA GLU A 201 9.49 23.95 -5.82
C GLU A 201 9.82 23.84 -4.32
N ARG A 202 9.01 24.47 -3.46
CA ARG A 202 9.27 24.50 -2.00
C ARG A 202 9.12 23.11 -1.38
N ASP A 203 8.11 22.37 -1.83
CA ASP A 203 7.71 21.09 -1.26
C ASP A 203 8.05 19.93 -2.22
N ALA A 204 9.04 20.11 -3.11
CA ALA A 204 9.44 19.15 -4.15
C ALA A 204 9.62 17.71 -3.64
N ARG A 205 10.14 17.56 -2.41
CA ARG A 205 10.31 16.26 -1.74
C ARG A 205 9.03 15.43 -1.66
N PHE A 206 7.86 16.06 -1.54
CA PHE A 206 6.58 15.36 -1.45
C PHE A 206 6.11 14.85 -2.81
N TYR A 207 6.37 15.61 -3.89
CA TYR A 207 6.07 15.17 -5.26
C TYR A 207 6.99 14.01 -5.66
N VAL A 208 8.30 14.17 -5.47
CA VAL A 208 9.30 13.11 -5.71
C VAL A 208 9.01 11.86 -4.89
N GLY A 209 8.75 12.05 -3.59
CA GLY A 209 8.43 10.97 -2.68
C GLY A 209 7.16 10.22 -3.07
N LEU A 210 6.09 10.93 -3.41
CA LEU A 210 4.83 10.30 -3.81
C LEU A 210 4.96 9.55 -5.12
N GLU A 211 5.67 10.11 -6.10
CA GLU A 211 5.91 9.42 -7.35
C GLU A 211 6.61 8.08 -7.13
N LEU A 212 7.72 8.06 -6.38
CA LEU A 212 8.47 6.82 -6.18
C LEU A 212 7.76 5.83 -5.27
N THR A 213 7.07 6.29 -4.21
CA THR A 213 6.32 5.40 -3.32
C THR A 213 5.13 4.73 -4.03
N ILE A 214 4.37 5.48 -4.83
CA ILE A 214 3.25 4.94 -5.61
C ILE A 214 3.75 4.10 -6.79
N ALA A 215 4.80 4.54 -7.50
CA ALA A 215 5.39 3.71 -8.55
C ALA A 215 5.96 2.40 -7.97
N GLY A 216 6.60 2.47 -6.80
CA GLY A 216 7.16 1.33 -6.10
C GLY A 216 6.12 0.31 -5.64
N SER A 217 4.91 0.74 -5.33
CA SER A 217 3.80 -0.16 -4.97
C SER A 217 3.23 -0.91 -6.17
N THR A 218 3.60 -0.56 -7.42
CA THR A 218 3.18 -1.34 -8.60
C THR A 218 3.55 -2.81 -8.40
N PHE A 219 2.54 -3.66 -8.32
CA PHE A 219 2.75 -5.10 -8.26
C PHE A 219 2.85 -5.65 -9.69
N ASP A 220 3.91 -6.40 -10.02
CA ASP A 220 4.11 -6.96 -11.37
C ASP A 220 3.14 -8.12 -11.61
N ALA A 221 1.86 -7.78 -11.82
CA ALA A 221 0.82 -8.64 -12.35
C ALA A 221 0.74 -8.38 -13.85
N ARG A 222 1.66 -8.97 -14.64
CA ARG A 222 1.63 -8.80 -16.09
C ARG A 222 0.29 -9.28 -16.64
N PRO A 223 -0.34 -8.53 -17.58
CA PRO A 223 -1.60 -8.96 -18.15
C PRO A 223 -1.37 -10.30 -18.87
N PRO A 224 -2.36 -11.22 -18.83
CA PRO A 224 -2.27 -12.46 -19.57
C PRO A 224 -2.09 -12.17 -21.07
N ALA A 225 -1.43 -13.09 -21.77
CA ALA A 225 -1.48 -13.11 -23.23
C ALA A 225 -2.96 -13.16 -23.69
N LYS A 226 -3.26 -12.54 -24.85
CA LYS A 226 -4.61 -12.27 -25.38
C LYS A 226 -5.59 -13.46 -25.43
N ASP A 227 -5.13 -14.69 -25.21
CA ASP A 227 -5.89 -15.93 -25.37
C ASP A 227 -6.23 -16.62 -24.03
N TRP A 228 -5.94 -16.00 -22.88
CA TRP A 228 -6.22 -16.58 -21.57
C TRP A 228 -7.31 -15.83 -20.79
N GLU A 229 -8.47 -16.48 -20.65
CA GLU A 229 -9.39 -16.22 -19.55
C GLU A 229 -8.60 -16.26 -18.23
N TYR A 230 -8.79 -15.23 -17.42
CA TYR A 230 -8.01 -14.85 -16.23
C TYR A 230 -7.66 -16.04 -15.30
N ASN A 231 -6.58 -16.76 -15.58
CA ASN A 231 -6.08 -17.84 -14.73
C ASN A 231 -5.04 -17.24 -13.77
N SER A 232 -5.51 -16.93 -12.55
CA SER A 232 -4.83 -16.11 -11.54
C SER A 232 -3.57 -16.72 -10.94
N VAL A 233 -3.18 -17.93 -11.32
CA VAL A 233 -1.93 -18.53 -10.87
C VAL A 233 -0.75 -17.88 -11.61
N ASP A 234 -0.89 -17.42 -12.86
CA ASP A 234 0.27 -17.07 -13.70
C ASP A 234 0.61 -15.57 -13.87
N LEU A 235 -0.16 -14.65 -13.27
CA LEU A 235 0.07 -13.20 -13.49
C LEU A 235 1.34 -12.64 -12.84
N VAL A 236 1.91 -13.29 -11.81
CA VAL A 236 3.07 -12.77 -11.09
C VAL A 236 4.31 -13.58 -11.44
N GLN A 237 5.01 -13.15 -12.50
CA GLN A 237 6.23 -13.82 -12.97
C GLN A 237 7.52 -13.27 -12.35
N SER A 238 7.53 -12.06 -11.78
CA SER A 238 8.79 -11.40 -11.37
C SER A 238 8.99 -11.12 -9.87
N GLY A 239 8.07 -11.53 -8.99
CA GLY A 239 8.40 -11.72 -7.56
C GLY A 239 8.16 -10.54 -6.60
N GLY A 240 7.06 -9.79 -6.76
CA GLY A 240 6.61 -8.82 -5.74
C GLY A 240 6.49 -7.39 -6.26
N ALA A 241 6.47 -6.43 -5.34
CA ALA A 241 6.36 -5.00 -5.63
C ALA A 241 7.59 -4.46 -6.41
N LEU A 242 7.34 -3.50 -7.30
CA LEU A 242 8.36 -2.85 -8.13
C LEU A 242 9.43 -2.15 -7.30
N ALA A 243 9.14 -1.73 -6.07
CA ALA A 243 10.05 -1.05 -5.17
C ALA A 243 11.42 -1.72 -5.07
N SER A 244 11.46 -3.06 -5.00
CA SER A 244 12.69 -3.87 -4.95
C SER A 244 13.59 -3.77 -6.18
N LYS A 245 13.10 -3.16 -7.27
CA LYS A 245 13.78 -3.00 -8.56
C LYS A 245 13.77 -1.56 -9.06
N LEU A 246 13.29 -0.61 -8.25
CA LEU A 246 13.19 0.78 -8.65
C LEU A 246 14.58 1.39 -8.92
N ASP A 247 15.61 0.98 -8.17
CA ASP A 247 17.00 1.37 -8.41
C ASP A 247 17.47 1.05 -9.84
N ALA A 248 17.19 -0.17 -10.32
CA ALA A 248 17.52 -0.60 -11.68
C ALA A 248 16.69 0.15 -12.74
N LYS A 249 15.46 0.58 -12.40
CA LYS A 249 14.66 1.45 -13.28
C LYS A 249 15.23 2.85 -13.34
N LEU A 250 15.61 3.42 -12.20
CA LEU A 250 16.23 4.74 -12.11
C LEU A 250 17.58 4.75 -12.84
N ASP A 251 18.37 3.68 -12.77
CA ASP A 251 19.60 3.55 -13.56
C ASP A 251 19.37 3.67 -15.05
N LYS A 252 18.30 3.07 -15.53
CA LYS A 252 17.94 3.07 -16.95
C LYS A 252 17.36 4.42 -17.40
N HIS A 253 16.57 5.06 -16.55
CA HIS A 253 15.70 6.16 -16.95
C HIS A 253 16.12 7.53 -16.41
N VAL A 254 16.93 7.58 -15.35
CA VAL A 254 17.33 8.80 -14.65
C VAL A 254 18.84 8.77 -14.35
N PRO A 255 19.71 8.95 -15.37
CA PRO A 255 21.16 8.92 -15.17
C PRO A 255 21.62 9.93 -14.11
N GLY A 256 22.45 9.48 -13.17
CA GLY A 256 22.98 10.30 -12.06
C GLY A 256 22.08 10.42 -10.84
N TRP A 257 20.93 9.71 -10.79
CA TRP A 257 20.00 9.81 -9.65
C TRP A 257 20.63 9.49 -8.29
N ARG A 258 21.68 8.65 -8.24
CA ARG A 258 22.38 8.32 -6.99
C ARG A 258 23.10 9.52 -6.37
N ASP A 259 23.43 10.52 -7.16
CA ASP A 259 24.06 11.76 -6.68
C ASP A 259 23.01 12.76 -6.17
N ASP A 260 21.71 12.47 -6.38
CA ASP A 260 20.59 13.25 -5.85
C ASP A 260 20.10 12.64 -4.52
N PRO A 261 20.42 13.26 -3.37
CA PRO A 261 20.03 12.72 -2.07
C PRO A 261 18.50 12.69 -1.87
N ALA A 262 17.73 13.54 -2.56
CA ALA A 262 16.28 13.53 -2.44
C ALA A 262 15.68 12.31 -3.13
N ILE A 263 16.19 11.93 -4.30
CA ILE A 263 15.75 10.73 -5.03
C ILE A 263 16.20 9.47 -4.28
N ALA A 264 17.44 9.44 -3.79
CA ALA A 264 17.93 8.31 -3.00
C ALA A 264 17.08 8.07 -1.73
N HIS A 265 16.77 9.13 -0.97
CA HIS A 265 15.92 9.03 0.21
C HIS A 265 14.48 8.60 -0.14
N ALA A 266 13.92 9.14 -1.22
CA ALA A 266 12.57 8.76 -1.67
C ALA A 266 12.49 7.29 -2.12
N LEU A 267 13.57 6.72 -2.66
CA LEU A 267 13.66 5.29 -2.96
C LEU A 267 13.61 4.44 -1.68
N ASP A 268 14.33 4.83 -0.63
CA ASP A 268 14.27 4.13 0.66
C ASP A 268 12.85 4.14 1.25
N LEU A 269 12.16 5.27 1.16
CA LEU A 269 10.76 5.38 1.55
C LEU A 269 9.82 4.56 0.66
N ALA A 270 10.12 4.40 -0.64
CA ALA A 270 9.34 3.57 -1.54
C ALA A 270 9.35 2.08 -1.14
N LEU A 271 10.47 1.59 -0.58
CA LEU A 271 10.54 0.23 -0.02
C LEU A 271 9.64 0.07 1.21
N ILE A 272 9.62 1.07 2.10
CA ILE A 272 8.75 1.08 3.29
C ILE A 272 7.28 1.16 2.88
N ALA A 273 6.95 2.01 1.91
CA ALA A 273 5.60 2.19 1.40
C ALA A 273 5.05 0.89 0.77
N ALA A 274 5.84 0.21 -0.06
CA ALA A 274 5.46 -1.09 -0.63
C ALA A 274 5.23 -2.17 0.45
N ASP A 275 6.01 -2.15 1.52
CA ASP A 275 5.82 -3.06 2.65
C ASP A 275 4.54 -2.74 3.42
N LEU A 276 4.20 -1.45 3.60
CA LEU A 276 2.96 -1.01 4.25
C LEU A 276 1.71 -1.41 3.46
N ASP A 277 1.75 -1.31 2.13
CA ASP A 277 0.64 -1.69 1.26
C ASP A 277 0.36 -3.21 1.33
N THR A 278 1.43 -4.01 1.33
CA THR A 278 1.34 -5.48 1.33
C THR A 278 1.40 -6.14 2.72
N ALA A 279 1.49 -5.35 3.80
CA ALA A 279 1.53 -5.84 5.17
C ALA A 279 0.23 -6.50 5.66
N ASN A 280 -0.81 -6.62 4.82
CA ASN A 280 -2.02 -7.37 5.14
C ASN A 280 -1.73 -8.83 5.54
N VAL A 281 -0.63 -9.42 5.03
CA VAL A 281 -0.16 -10.77 5.41
C VAL A 281 0.27 -10.89 6.87
N ALA A 282 0.51 -9.77 7.55
CA ALA A 282 0.96 -9.69 8.93
C ALA A 282 -0.15 -9.20 9.89
N GLU A 283 -1.38 -9.06 9.40
CA GLU A 283 -2.56 -8.77 10.21
C GLU A 283 -2.95 -10.00 11.06
N PRO A 284 -3.74 -9.83 12.14
CA PRO A 284 -4.34 -10.96 12.83
C PRO A 284 -5.04 -11.90 11.85
N PHE A 285 -4.91 -13.22 12.04
CA PHE A 285 -5.22 -14.23 11.02
C PHE A 285 -6.62 -14.06 10.39
N ALA A 286 -7.66 -13.81 11.19
CA ALA A 286 -9.01 -13.55 10.69
C ALA A 286 -9.07 -12.37 9.69
N ARG A 287 -8.39 -11.27 10.03
CA ARG A 287 -8.33 -10.07 9.20
C ARG A 287 -7.51 -10.31 7.94
N PHE A 288 -6.39 -11.03 8.05
CA PHE A 288 -5.61 -11.45 6.89
C PHE A 288 -6.49 -12.24 5.90
N VAL A 289 -7.22 -13.26 6.36
CA VAL A 289 -8.12 -14.06 5.51
C VAL A 289 -9.23 -13.20 4.89
N GLU A 290 -9.84 -12.29 5.65
CA GLU A 290 -10.87 -11.40 5.12
C GLU A 290 -10.31 -10.43 4.07
N THR A 291 -9.07 -9.95 4.21
CA THR A 291 -8.42 -9.13 3.16
C THR A 291 -8.25 -9.92 1.87
N GLY A 292 -7.83 -11.19 1.95
CA GLY A 292 -7.76 -12.08 0.79
C GLY A 292 -9.13 -12.33 0.16
N THR A 293 -10.18 -12.43 0.97
CA THR A 293 -11.57 -12.56 0.50
C THR A 293 -12.04 -11.31 -0.24
N ARG A 294 -11.77 -10.12 0.30
CA ARG A 294 -12.09 -8.84 -0.36
C ARG A 294 -11.37 -8.70 -1.70
N LEU A 295 -10.09 -9.06 -1.77
CA LEU A 295 -9.33 -9.03 -3.02
C LEU A 295 -9.89 -10.04 -4.05
N CYS A 296 -10.32 -11.22 -3.59
CA CYS A 296 -10.98 -12.21 -4.44
C CYS A 296 -12.30 -11.70 -5.02
N LEU A 297 -13.13 -11.05 -4.20
CA LEU A 297 -14.42 -10.48 -4.63
C LEU A 297 -14.21 -9.37 -5.65
N GLU A 298 -13.23 -8.50 -5.42
CA GLU A 298 -12.90 -7.45 -6.38
C GLU A 298 -12.38 -8.04 -7.71
N ARG A 299 -11.58 -9.11 -7.66
CA ARG A 299 -11.15 -9.81 -8.87
C ARG A 299 -12.35 -10.35 -9.66
N GLU A 300 -13.33 -10.96 -9.01
CA GLU A 300 -14.54 -11.45 -9.68
C GLU A 300 -15.33 -10.30 -10.31
N MET A 301 -15.50 -9.18 -9.59
CA MET A 301 -16.09 -7.95 -10.12
C MET A 301 -15.34 -7.45 -11.37
N ARG A 302 -14.00 -7.37 -11.33
CA ARG A 302 -13.17 -6.97 -12.47
C ARG A 302 -13.26 -7.93 -13.66
N CYS A 303 -13.62 -9.18 -13.40
CA CYS A 303 -13.90 -10.17 -14.43
C CYS A 303 -15.37 -10.20 -14.87
N HIS A 304 -16.20 -9.27 -14.39
CA HIS A 304 -17.64 -9.21 -14.64
C HIS A 304 -18.38 -10.49 -14.26
N ARG A 305 -17.95 -11.17 -13.19
CA ARG A 305 -18.60 -12.37 -12.65
C ARG A 305 -19.19 -12.09 -11.28
N SER A 306 -20.42 -12.57 -11.04
CA SER A 306 -20.99 -12.56 -9.70
C SER A 306 -20.42 -13.74 -8.89
N PRO A 307 -20.05 -13.56 -7.62
CA PRO A 307 -19.61 -14.69 -6.78
C PRO A 307 -20.72 -15.74 -6.59
N ASP A 308 -21.98 -15.41 -6.84
CA ASP A 308 -23.11 -16.35 -6.81
C ASP A 308 -23.24 -17.19 -8.08
N ASP A 309 -22.53 -16.86 -9.15
CA ASP A 309 -22.54 -17.63 -10.39
C ASP A 309 -21.72 -18.92 -10.25
N ALA A 310 -22.18 -19.99 -10.90
CA ALA A 310 -21.44 -21.26 -10.93
C ALA A 310 -20.07 -21.14 -11.61
N ALA A 311 -19.91 -20.18 -12.52
CA ALA A 311 -18.65 -19.89 -13.18
C ALA A 311 -17.58 -19.36 -12.21
N SER A 312 -17.97 -18.75 -11.09
CA SER A 312 -17.03 -18.22 -10.09
C SER A 312 -16.50 -19.26 -9.11
N ALA A 313 -17.14 -20.43 -9.01
CA ALA A 313 -16.82 -21.43 -7.99
C ALA A 313 -15.35 -21.91 -8.03
N LEU A 314 -14.86 -22.30 -9.20
CA LEU A 314 -13.46 -22.77 -9.37
C LEU A 314 -12.45 -21.61 -9.31
N PRO A 315 -12.66 -20.46 -9.98
CA PRO A 315 -11.77 -19.30 -9.85
C PRO A 315 -11.58 -18.84 -8.40
N VAL A 316 -12.68 -18.75 -7.63
CA VAL A 316 -12.63 -18.35 -6.21
C VAL A 316 -11.89 -19.39 -5.37
N LEU A 317 -12.14 -20.68 -5.59
CA LEU A 317 -11.40 -21.75 -4.91
C LEU A 317 -9.90 -21.68 -5.20
N GLY A 318 -9.51 -21.55 -6.47
CA GLY A 318 -8.10 -21.45 -6.86
C GLY A 318 -7.43 -20.22 -6.28
N PHE A 319 -8.10 -19.07 -6.29
CA PHE A 319 -7.59 -17.83 -5.71
C PHE A 319 -7.38 -17.94 -4.19
N LEU A 320 -8.39 -18.43 -3.46
CA LEU A 320 -8.37 -18.50 -1.98
C LEU A 320 -7.58 -19.70 -1.43
N THR A 321 -7.00 -20.53 -2.31
CA THR A 321 -6.12 -21.65 -1.92
C THR A 321 -4.73 -21.47 -2.52
N ASP A 322 -4.48 -22.03 -3.71
CA ASP A 322 -3.17 -21.99 -4.39
C ASP A 322 -2.68 -20.54 -4.60
N GLY A 323 -3.60 -19.62 -4.93
CA GLY A 323 -3.29 -18.21 -5.09
C GLY A 323 -2.78 -17.55 -3.81
N GLN A 324 -3.46 -17.77 -2.68
CA GLN A 324 -3.04 -17.24 -1.38
C GLN A 324 -1.71 -17.86 -0.92
N GLU A 325 -1.51 -19.17 -1.09
CA GLU A 325 -0.25 -19.82 -0.75
C GLU A 325 0.91 -19.27 -1.59
N ARG A 326 0.75 -19.18 -2.91
CA ARG A 326 1.78 -18.63 -3.80
C ARG A 326 2.09 -17.17 -3.45
N PHE A 327 1.08 -16.34 -3.22
CA PHE A 327 1.28 -14.96 -2.80
C PHE A 327 2.08 -14.89 -1.50
N PHE A 328 1.65 -15.63 -0.47
CA PHE A 328 2.23 -15.54 0.86
C PHE A 328 3.64 -16.13 0.97
N PHE A 329 3.87 -17.32 0.38
CA PHE A 329 5.12 -18.07 0.52
C PHE A 329 6.16 -17.74 -0.54
N ASP A 330 5.75 -17.53 -1.80
CA ASP A 330 6.69 -17.45 -2.92
C ASP A 330 6.95 -16.01 -3.38
N LEU A 331 5.89 -15.18 -3.37
CA LEU A 331 5.92 -13.85 -3.96
C LEU A 331 6.20 -12.75 -2.94
N HIS A 332 5.50 -12.77 -1.81
CA HIS A 332 5.54 -11.70 -0.83
C HIS A 332 6.81 -11.73 0.03
N ARG A 333 7.54 -10.62 0.02
CA ARG A 333 8.68 -10.34 0.90
C ARG A 333 8.65 -8.87 1.32
N PHE A 334 9.01 -8.58 2.57
CA PHE A 334 9.24 -7.21 3.02
C PHE A 334 10.60 -6.74 2.49
N ASN A 335 10.60 -5.62 1.79
CA ASN A 335 11.72 -5.10 1.00
C ASN A 335 12.61 -4.18 1.83
N SER A 336 12.06 -3.47 2.81
CA SER A 336 12.78 -2.61 3.75
C SER A 336 13.17 -3.36 5.04
N ASP A 337 14.26 -2.95 5.68
CA ASP A 337 14.63 -3.44 7.02
C ASP A 337 13.56 -3.09 8.06
N VAL A 338 13.01 -1.88 7.94
CA VAL A 338 11.94 -1.35 8.78
C VAL A 338 10.66 -2.19 8.67
N GLY A 339 10.21 -2.50 7.46
CA GLY A 339 9.06 -3.37 7.23
C GLY A 339 9.32 -4.81 7.70
N ARG A 340 10.52 -5.34 7.47
CA ARG A 340 10.91 -6.65 8.01
C ARG A 340 10.80 -6.68 9.53
N HIS A 341 11.33 -5.66 10.22
CA HIS A 341 11.29 -5.58 11.67
C HIS A 341 9.85 -5.56 12.21
N ALA A 342 9.00 -4.70 11.65
CA ALA A 342 7.64 -4.49 12.16
C ALA A 342 6.68 -5.66 11.86
N PHE A 343 6.84 -6.34 10.72
CA PHE A 343 5.80 -7.22 10.19
C PHE A 343 6.19 -8.69 10.04
N SER A 344 7.48 -9.05 9.99
CA SER A 344 7.89 -10.44 9.66
C SER A 344 7.43 -11.46 10.70
N ALA A 345 7.47 -11.13 12.00
CA ALA A 345 7.06 -12.06 13.05
C ALA A 345 5.58 -12.44 12.93
N ALA A 346 4.71 -11.45 12.70
CA ALA A 346 3.27 -11.71 12.52
C ALA A 346 2.94 -12.35 11.17
N LYS A 347 3.69 -12.03 10.09
CA LYS A 347 3.61 -12.82 8.86
C LYS A 347 3.94 -14.29 9.19
N GLN A 348 5.04 -14.56 9.89
CA GLN A 348 5.43 -15.92 10.21
C GLN A 348 4.40 -16.68 11.06
N SER A 349 3.72 -16.01 12.00
CA SER A 349 2.66 -16.64 12.79
C SER A 349 1.44 -17.06 11.95
N ASN A 350 1.16 -16.37 10.84
CA ASN A 350 0.07 -16.72 9.93
C ASN A 350 0.38 -17.89 9.00
N ALA A 351 1.64 -18.35 8.92
CA ALA A 351 2.06 -19.37 7.95
C ALA A 351 1.40 -20.74 8.17
N ALA A 352 1.39 -21.25 9.40
CA ALA A 352 0.80 -22.56 9.70
C ALA A 352 -0.75 -22.53 9.62
N PRO A 353 -1.45 -21.53 10.21
CA PRO A 353 -2.89 -21.37 10.05
C PRO A 353 -3.33 -21.26 8.59
N LEU A 354 -2.57 -20.52 7.75
CA LEU A 354 -2.88 -20.40 6.32
C LEU A 354 -2.85 -21.77 5.62
N LYS A 355 -1.79 -22.56 5.82
CA LYS A 355 -1.67 -23.91 5.24
C LYS A 355 -2.79 -24.83 5.72
N ALA A 356 -3.14 -24.76 7.00
CA ALA A 356 -4.23 -25.55 7.56
C ALA A 356 -5.57 -25.16 6.91
N LEU A 357 -5.83 -23.87 6.77
CA LEU A 357 -7.05 -23.33 6.17
C LEU A 357 -7.20 -23.74 4.70
N THR A 358 -6.17 -23.54 3.88
CA THR A 358 -6.23 -23.86 2.44
C THR A 358 -6.34 -25.37 2.21
N MET A 359 -5.64 -26.20 2.99
CA MET A 359 -5.76 -27.65 2.94
C MET A 359 -7.18 -28.11 3.34
N ALA A 360 -7.71 -27.57 4.44
CA ALA A 360 -9.06 -27.91 4.92
C ALA A 360 -10.15 -27.48 3.93
N LEU A 361 -9.99 -26.32 3.28
CA LEU A 361 -10.92 -25.84 2.26
C LEU A 361 -10.95 -26.77 1.05
N ARG A 362 -9.77 -27.15 0.51
CA ARG A 362 -9.68 -28.12 -0.59
C ARG A 362 -10.34 -29.46 -0.21
N ALA A 363 -10.05 -29.96 0.99
CA ALA A 363 -10.64 -31.22 1.48
C ALA A 363 -12.16 -31.15 1.61
N ARG A 364 -12.71 -30.06 2.19
CA ARG A 364 -14.16 -29.89 2.38
C ARG A 364 -14.91 -29.82 1.05
N VAL A 365 -14.31 -29.15 0.06
CA VAL A 365 -14.85 -29.11 -1.30
C VAL A 365 -14.77 -30.50 -1.93
N ALA A 366 -13.62 -31.18 -1.88
CA ALA A 366 -13.48 -32.52 -2.45
C ALA A 366 -14.49 -33.54 -1.87
N MET A 367 -14.80 -33.45 -0.57
CA MET A 367 -15.78 -34.31 0.10
C MET A 367 -17.23 -33.98 -0.26
N SER A 368 -17.56 -32.69 -0.47
CA SER A 368 -18.92 -32.23 -0.77
C SER A 368 -19.27 -32.26 -2.27
N GLY A 369 -18.27 -32.51 -3.14
CA GLY A 369 -18.38 -32.38 -4.59
C GLY A 369 -18.06 -30.97 -5.10
N ARG A 370 -18.30 -30.71 -6.39
CA ARG A 370 -17.97 -29.41 -7.00
C ARG A 370 -18.79 -28.28 -6.33
N PRO A 371 -18.16 -27.16 -5.91
CA PRO A 371 -18.91 -26.06 -5.30
C PRO A 371 -19.83 -25.43 -6.33
N ARG A 372 -21.00 -24.98 -5.89
CA ARG A 372 -22.05 -24.42 -6.76
C ARG A 372 -21.78 -22.98 -7.14
N SER A 373 -21.05 -22.24 -6.32
CA SER A 373 -20.72 -20.83 -6.55
C SER A 373 -19.46 -20.43 -5.79
N GLY A 374 -18.91 -19.25 -6.11
CA GLY A 374 -17.82 -18.64 -5.35
C GLY A 374 -18.24 -18.27 -3.92
N SER A 375 -19.47 -17.81 -3.73
CA SER A 375 -20.04 -17.49 -2.41
C SER A 375 -20.06 -18.70 -1.47
N GLU A 376 -20.31 -19.90 -1.98
CA GLU A 376 -20.26 -21.15 -1.19
C GLU A 376 -18.83 -21.47 -0.72
N VAL A 377 -17.83 -21.21 -1.57
CA VAL A 377 -16.40 -21.35 -1.22
C VAL A 377 -16.02 -20.35 -0.13
N ILE A 378 -16.39 -19.07 -0.29
CA ILE A 378 -16.10 -18.01 0.70
C ILE A 378 -16.77 -18.32 2.04
N ALA A 379 -18.03 -18.74 2.03
CA ALA A 379 -18.73 -19.12 3.26
C ALA A 379 -18.06 -20.30 3.97
N THR A 380 -17.51 -21.25 3.20
CA THR A 380 -16.76 -22.38 3.75
C THR A 380 -15.42 -21.95 4.32
N LEU A 381 -14.69 -21.07 3.63
CA LEU A 381 -13.44 -20.48 4.11
C LEU A 381 -13.64 -19.76 5.46
N ARG A 382 -14.69 -18.92 5.57
CA ARG A 382 -15.00 -18.19 6.80
C ARG A 382 -15.27 -19.12 7.98
N ARG A 383 -16.12 -20.14 7.81
CA ARG A 383 -16.36 -21.15 8.84
C ARG A 383 -15.08 -21.87 9.28
N LEU A 384 -14.23 -22.25 8.32
CA LEU A 384 -12.95 -22.92 8.64
C LEU A 384 -11.99 -21.98 9.37
N THR A 385 -12.03 -20.69 9.08
CA THR A 385 -11.24 -19.68 9.80
C THR A 385 -11.66 -19.61 11.26
N ASP A 386 -12.96 -19.58 11.54
CA ASP A 386 -13.49 -19.61 12.91
C ASP A 386 -13.12 -20.92 13.64
N GLU A 387 -13.17 -22.06 12.94
CA GLU A 387 -12.76 -23.36 13.49
C GLU A 387 -11.28 -23.38 13.89
N ILE A 388 -10.39 -22.74 13.10
CA ILE A 388 -8.95 -22.65 13.40
C ILE A 388 -8.73 -21.74 14.61
N LEU A 389 -9.33 -20.55 14.63
CA LEU A 389 -9.17 -19.60 15.73
C LEU A 389 -9.65 -20.16 17.06
N THR A 390 -10.74 -20.94 17.05
CA THR A 390 -11.29 -21.57 18.26
C THR A 390 -10.38 -22.68 18.82
N ARG A 391 -9.52 -23.30 17.99
CA ARG A 391 -8.58 -24.34 18.44
C ARG A 391 -7.29 -23.76 19.02
N GLU A 392 -6.98 -22.51 18.68
CA GLU A 392 -5.77 -21.79 19.11
C GLU A 392 -6.00 -20.91 20.35
N ALA A 393 -7.26 -20.60 20.67
CA ALA A 393 -7.70 -19.92 21.90
C ALA A 393 -7.82 -20.91 23.07
#